data_AF-A0A352RY65-F1
#
_entry.id   AF-A0A352RY65-F1
#
_cell.length_a   1.000
_cell.length_b   1.000
_cell.length_c   1.000
_cell.angle_alpha   90.00
_cell.angle_beta   90.00
_cell.angle_gamma   90.00
#
_symmetry.space_group_name_H-M   'P 1'
#
loop_
_entity.id
_entity.type
_entity.pdbx_description
1 polymer ?
#
loop_
_entity_poly.entity_id
_entity_poly.type
_entity_poly.pdbx_seq_one_letter_code
_entity_poly.pdbx_strand_id
1 'polypeptide(L)'
;MTRVLEPAEPILSSDGTPYSPRYDDVYHSARGGLAQAHHVFLGGNGLPGGWAGREQFVIVETGFGQGLNFLATWQAWRSDPQRCQRLHFVSIEKHPFTREGLAQLHAHAGLGELLPLADQLQQQWPDALPGLHRLSFEDGAVTLTLALGDVETMLPKLVL
;
A
#
# COMPACT_ATOMS: atom_id res chain seq x y z
N MET A 1 -24.54 -7.16 12.44
CA MET A 1 -23.28 -7.01 13.19
C MET A 1 -22.15 -6.99 12.17
N THR A 2 -21.39 -5.90 12.08
CA THR A 2 -20.22 -5.85 11.20
C THR A 2 -19.16 -6.79 11.76
N ARG A 3 -18.87 -7.89 11.04
CA ARG A 3 -17.86 -8.85 11.45
C ARG A 3 -16.49 -8.26 11.13
N VAL A 4 -15.60 -8.22 12.13
CA VAL A 4 -14.19 -7.85 11.96
C VAL A 4 -13.59 -8.76 10.88
N LEU A 5 -12.84 -8.19 9.94
CA LEU A 5 -12.12 -8.96 8.93
C LEU A 5 -11.05 -9.79 9.62
N GLU A 6 -10.83 -10.97 9.09
CA GLU A 6 -9.72 -11.81 9.54
C GLU A 6 -8.40 -11.24 9.01
N PRO A 7 -7.48 -10.84 9.90
CA PRO A 7 -6.20 -10.28 9.47
C PRO A 7 -5.32 -11.33 8.80
N ALA A 8 -4.41 -10.88 7.93
CA ALA A 8 -3.33 -11.73 7.45
C ALA A 8 -2.29 -11.97 8.56
N GLU A 9 -1.66 -13.15 8.54
CA GLU A 9 -0.56 -13.49 9.45
C GLU A 9 0.78 -12.98 8.89
N PRO A 10 1.60 -12.28 9.69
CA PRO A 10 2.88 -11.71 9.25
C PRO A 10 3.98 -12.79 9.21
N ILE A 11 3.81 -13.79 8.36
CA ILE A 11 4.76 -14.91 8.21
C ILE A 11 5.85 -14.55 7.21
N LEU A 12 7.09 -14.91 7.54
CA LEU A 12 8.24 -14.84 6.65
C LEU A 12 8.68 -16.27 6.30
N SER A 13 9.02 -16.51 5.03
CA SER A 13 9.71 -17.73 4.59
C SER A 13 11.15 -17.75 5.10
N SER A 14 11.85 -18.88 4.88
CA SER A 14 13.22 -19.10 5.37
C SER A 14 14.25 -18.08 4.84
N ASP A 15 13.97 -17.43 3.71
CA ASP A 15 14.78 -16.37 3.11
C ASP A 15 14.35 -14.95 3.53
N GLY A 16 13.36 -14.83 4.44
CA GLY A 16 12.84 -13.55 4.92
C GLY A 16 11.77 -12.92 4.02
N THR A 17 11.32 -13.62 2.98
CA THR A 17 10.24 -13.13 2.10
C THR A 17 8.87 -13.28 2.79
N PRO A 18 8.02 -12.25 2.81
CA PRO A 18 6.67 -12.36 3.37
C PRO A 18 5.83 -13.38 2.59
N TYR A 19 5.16 -14.27 3.32
CA TYR A 19 4.43 -15.42 2.79
C TYR A 19 3.01 -15.48 3.34
N SER A 20 2.05 -15.85 2.48
CA SER A 20 0.66 -16.06 2.85
C SER A 20 0.31 -17.55 2.80
N PRO A 21 0.19 -18.25 3.94
CA PRO A 21 -0.26 -19.65 3.96
C PRO A 21 -1.67 -19.83 3.39
N ARG A 22 -2.49 -18.78 3.43
CA ARG A 22 -3.86 -18.78 2.91
C ARG A 22 -3.91 -18.91 1.39
N TYR A 23 -2.98 -18.26 0.71
CA TYR A 23 -2.91 -18.25 -0.75
C TYR A 23 -1.79 -19.14 -1.28
N ASP A 24 -1.01 -19.76 -0.39
CA ASP A 24 0.15 -20.60 -0.72
C ASP A 24 1.15 -19.86 -1.63
N ASP A 25 1.35 -18.56 -1.36
CA ASP A 25 2.14 -17.65 -2.20
C ASP A 25 2.90 -16.58 -1.41
N VAL A 26 3.96 -16.03 -2.01
CA VAL A 26 4.75 -14.92 -1.48
C VAL A 26 4.17 -13.56 -1.89
N TYR A 27 4.30 -12.55 -1.04
CA TYR A 27 3.78 -11.20 -1.34
C TYR A 27 4.58 -10.47 -2.42
N HIS A 28 5.85 -10.85 -2.64
CA HIS A 28 6.68 -10.33 -3.71
C HIS A 28 7.76 -11.34 -4.12
N SER A 29 8.35 -11.14 -5.29
CA SER A 29 9.43 -12.00 -5.77
C SER A 29 10.69 -11.94 -4.89
N ALA A 30 11.55 -12.96 -5.01
CA ALA A 30 12.84 -13.05 -4.32
C ALA A 30 13.84 -11.93 -4.68
N ARG A 31 13.55 -11.14 -5.73
CA ARG A 31 14.35 -9.93 -6.08
C ARG A 31 14.08 -8.74 -5.15
N GLY A 32 13.17 -8.90 -4.18
CA GLY A 32 12.83 -7.90 -3.17
C GLY A 32 11.62 -7.05 -3.57
N GLY A 33 10.73 -6.81 -2.61
CA GLY A 33 9.46 -6.12 -2.86
C GLY A 33 9.60 -4.68 -3.35
N LEU A 34 10.59 -3.94 -2.85
CA LEU A 34 10.83 -2.55 -3.28
C LEU A 34 11.32 -2.46 -4.73
N ALA A 35 12.23 -3.34 -5.15
CA ALA A 35 12.69 -3.35 -6.53
C ALA A 35 11.54 -3.65 -7.51
N GLN A 36 10.64 -4.57 -7.12
CA GLN A 36 9.43 -4.86 -7.88
C GLN A 36 8.47 -3.66 -7.91
N ALA A 37 8.26 -2.97 -6.79
CA ALA A 37 7.44 -1.76 -6.74
C ALA A 37 8.00 -0.67 -7.68
N HIS A 38 9.30 -0.40 -7.66
CA HIS A 38 9.90 0.59 -8.56
C HIS A 38 9.82 0.20 -10.04
N HIS A 39 10.20 -1.02 -10.39
CA HIS A 39 10.32 -1.41 -11.80
C HIS A 39 8.99 -1.80 -12.43
N VAL A 40 8.21 -2.65 -11.76
CA VAL A 40 6.96 -3.20 -12.30
C VAL A 40 5.81 -2.23 -12.07
N PHE A 41 5.64 -1.76 -10.83
CA PHE A 41 4.48 -0.91 -10.50
C PHE A 41 4.67 0.52 -10.98
N LEU A 42 5.70 1.26 -10.51
CA LEU A 42 5.92 2.64 -10.92
C LEU A 42 6.34 2.72 -12.41
N GLY A 43 7.37 1.96 -12.79
CA GLY A 43 7.86 1.93 -14.17
C GLY A 43 6.80 1.48 -15.17
N GLY A 44 6.05 0.41 -14.86
CA GLY A 44 4.98 -0.09 -15.73
C GLY A 44 3.81 0.89 -15.92
N ASN A 45 3.59 1.80 -14.96
CA ASN A 45 2.59 2.86 -15.06
C ASN A 45 3.17 4.21 -15.56
N GLY A 46 4.43 4.24 -16.01
CA GLY A 46 5.07 5.44 -16.55
C GLY A 46 5.35 6.53 -15.50
N LEU A 47 5.47 6.15 -14.22
CA LEU A 47 5.78 7.07 -13.13
C LEU A 47 7.29 7.23 -12.95
N PRO A 48 7.77 8.42 -12.56
CA PRO A 48 6.99 9.60 -12.15
C PRO A 48 6.42 10.45 -13.32
N GLY A 49 6.89 10.27 -14.56
CA GLY A 49 6.52 11.15 -15.68
C GLY A 49 5.01 11.28 -15.94
N GLY A 50 4.22 10.26 -15.66
CA GLY A 50 2.78 10.22 -15.88
C GLY A 50 1.98 11.29 -15.11
N TRP A 51 2.45 11.73 -13.94
CA TRP A 51 1.75 12.73 -13.13
C TRP A 51 2.24 14.17 -13.32
N ALA A 52 3.23 14.40 -14.19
CA ALA A 52 3.87 15.70 -14.35
C ALA A 52 2.87 16.80 -14.73
N GLY A 53 2.89 17.92 -13.98
CA GLY A 53 2.06 19.10 -14.25
C GLY A 53 0.56 18.91 -14.03
N ARG A 54 0.12 17.78 -13.47
CA ARG A 54 -1.30 17.52 -13.18
C ARG A 54 -1.71 18.10 -11.84
N GLU A 55 -2.97 18.52 -11.73
CA GLU A 55 -3.54 18.90 -10.43
C GLU A 55 -3.72 17.68 -9.52
N GLN A 56 -4.21 16.57 -10.08
CA GLN A 56 -4.45 15.33 -9.34
C GLN A 56 -4.01 14.12 -10.17
N PHE A 57 -3.49 13.11 -9.48
CA PHE A 57 -3.21 11.78 -10.03
C PHE A 57 -3.79 10.71 -9.12
N VAL A 58 -4.53 9.75 -9.71
CA VAL A 58 -5.21 8.69 -8.96
C VAL A 58 -4.66 7.35 -9.40
N ILE A 59 -4.32 6.50 -8.43
CA ILE A 59 -3.89 5.11 -8.65
C ILE A 59 -4.88 4.20 -7.95
N VAL A 60 -5.31 3.15 -8.64
CA VAL A 60 -6.14 2.09 -8.06
C VAL A 60 -5.38 0.78 -8.18
N GLU A 61 -5.20 0.08 -7.07
CA GLU A 61 -4.64 -1.27 -7.04
C GLU A 61 -5.61 -2.25 -6.35
N THR A 62 -5.40 -3.54 -6.62
CA THR A 62 -6.06 -4.64 -5.91
C THR A 62 -5.00 -5.43 -5.15
N GLY A 63 -5.20 -5.59 -3.83
CA GLY A 63 -4.23 -6.18 -2.92
C GLY A 63 -3.24 -5.11 -2.42
N PHE A 64 -3.43 -4.66 -1.19
CA PHE A 64 -2.50 -3.72 -0.54
C PHE A 64 -1.31 -4.45 0.06
N GLY A 65 -1.56 -5.61 0.68
CA GLY A 65 -0.57 -6.37 1.40
C GLY A 65 0.18 -5.51 2.42
N GLN A 66 1.48 -5.37 2.22
CA GLN A 66 2.36 -4.56 3.08
C GLN A 66 2.45 -3.09 2.66
N GLY A 67 1.74 -2.67 1.61
CA GLY A 67 1.75 -1.29 1.14
C GLY A 67 3.05 -0.85 0.47
N LEU A 68 3.92 -1.76 0.02
CA LEU A 68 5.20 -1.40 -0.61
C LEU A 68 5.00 -0.58 -1.89
N ASN A 69 3.97 -0.88 -2.70
CA ASN A 69 3.63 -0.07 -3.88
C ASN A 69 3.24 1.36 -3.47
N PHE A 70 2.40 1.49 -2.44
CA PHE A 70 2.00 2.80 -1.92
C PHE A 70 3.19 3.58 -1.37
N LEU A 71 4.03 2.97 -0.53
CA LEU A 71 5.21 3.60 0.05
C LEU A 71 6.20 4.05 -1.05
N ALA A 72 6.49 3.20 -2.03
CA ALA A 72 7.35 3.54 -3.15
C ALA A 72 6.77 4.67 -4.01
N THR A 73 5.45 4.66 -4.24
CA THR A 73 4.75 5.72 -4.97
C THR A 73 4.82 7.04 -4.21
N TRP A 74 4.55 7.03 -2.90
CA TRP A 74 4.61 8.22 -2.05
C TRP A 74 6.03 8.80 -2.01
N GLN A 75 7.06 7.96 -1.84
CA GLN A 75 8.45 8.43 -1.89
C GLN A 75 8.78 9.05 -3.26
N ALA A 76 8.42 8.40 -4.36
CA ALA A 76 8.65 8.94 -5.70
C ALA A 76 7.90 10.26 -5.95
N TRP A 77 6.66 10.37 -5.46
CA TRP A 77 5.90 11.62 -5.50
C TRP A 77 6.61 12.72 -4.71
N ARG A 78 7.05 12.43 -3.47
CA ARG A 78 7.72 13.39 -2.59
C ARG A 78 9.03 13.91 -3.19
N SER A 79 9.77 13.05 -3.87
CA SER A 79 11.07 13.37 -4.47
C SER A 79 10.97 14.07 -5.83
N ASP A 80 9.80 14.06 -6.48
CA ASP A 80 9.65 14.64 -7.81
C ASP A 80 9.30 16.14 -7.76
N PRO A 81 10.13 17.04 -8.32
CA PRO A 81 9.79 18.46 -8.43
C PRO A 81 8.63 18.75 -9.40
N GLN A 82 8.33 17.83 -10.33
CA GLN A 82 7.22 17.94 -11.27
C GLN A 82 5.95 17.19 -10.82
N ARG A 83 5.95 16.66 -9.59
CA ARG A 83 4.82 15.91 -9.03
C ARG A 83 3.48 16.62 -9.20
N CYS A 84 2.41 15.83 -9.30
CA CYS A 84 1.06 16.36 -9.23
C CYS A 84 0.78 17.01 -7.86
N GLN A 85 -0.17 17.95 -7.80
CA GLN A 85 -0.49 18.62 -6.53
C GLN A 85 -1.15 17.68 -5.51
N ARG A 86 -1.97 16.74 -5.99
CA ARG A 86 -2.68 15.75 -5.16
C ARG A 86 -2.49 14.33 -5.69
N LEU A 87 -1.94 13.46 -4.88
CA LEU A 87 -1.87 12.02 -5.12
C LEU A 87 -2.97 11.32 -4.34
N HIS A 88 -3.85 10.58 -5.02
CA HIS A 88 -4.83 9.72 -4.37
C HIS A 88 -4.55 8.27 -4.72
N PHE A 89 -4.12 7.50 -3.74
CA PHE A 89 -3.91 6.08 -3.85
C PHE A 89 -5.12 5.34 -3.29
N VAL A 90 -5.65 4.39 -4.05
CA VAL A 90 -6.80 3.58 -3.68
C VAL A 90 -6.38 2.13 -3.74
N SER A 91 -6.58 1.39 -2.66
CA SER A 91 -6.27 -0.03 -2.63
C SER A 91 -7.39 -0.80 -1.98
N ILE A 92 -7.65 -1.99 -2.51
CA ILE A 92 -8.66 -2.91 -1.99
C ILE A 92 -7.95 -4.09 -1.35
N GLU A 93 -8.20 -4.32 -0.06
CA GLU A 93 -7.53 -5.37 0.72
C GLU A 93 -8.55 -6.22 1.48
N LYS A 94 -8.49 -7.53 1.27
CA LYS A 94 -9.41 -8.49 1.88
C LYS A 94 -8.94 -8.94 3.27
N HIS A 95 -7.62 -9.04 3.46
CA HIS A 95 -6.98 -9.52 4.67
C HIS A 95 -5.89 -8.54 5.11
N PRO A 96 -6.27 -7.37 5.66
CA PRO A 96 -5.27 -6.41 6.14
C PRO A 96 -4.45 -7.03 7.27
N PHE A 97 -3.16 -6.72 7.33
CA PHE A 97 -2.36 -7.04 8.51
C PHE A 97 -2.87 -6.24 9.72
N THR A 98 -2.61 -6.75 10.92
CA THR A 98 -2.63 -5.90 12.12
C THR A 98 -1.53 -4.85 12.02
N ARG A 99 -1.65 -3.74 12.77
CA ARG A 99 -0.60 -2.72 12.82
C ARG A 99 0.74 -3.33 13.26
N GLU A 100 0.70 -4.20 14.27
CA GLU A 100 1.88 -4.88 14.81
C GLU A 100 2.48 -5.84 13.78
N GLY A 101 1.64 -6.58 13.04
CA GLY A 101 2.09 -7.45 11.95
C GLY A 101 2.71 -6.68 10.79
N LEU A 102 2.12 -5.54 10.42
CA LEU A 102 2.68 -4.65 9.39
C LEU A 102 4.04 -4.10 9.82
N ALA A 103 4.18 -3.69 11.08
CA ALA A 103 5.45 -3.22 11.63
C ALA A 103 6.53 -4.32 11.63
N GLN A 104 6.17 -5.55 11.98
CA GLN A 104 7.08 -6.71 11.90
C GLN A 104 7.57 -6.92 10.47
N LEU A 105 6.68 -6.89 9.48
CA LEU A 105 7.05 -7.08 8.08
C LEU A 105 7.95 -5.94 7.56
N HIS A 106 7.62 -4.69 7.90
CA HIS A 106 8.44 -3.53 7.54
C HIS A 106 9.86 -3.58 8.10
N ALA A 107 10.06 -4.15 9.30
CA ALA A 107 11.38 -4.34 9.88
C ALA A 107 12.29 -5.28 9.06
N HIS A 108 11.69 -6.18 8.27
CA HIS A 108 12.41 -7.16 7.44
C HIS A 108 12.41 -6.79 5.94
N ALA A 109 11.63 -5.79 5.54
CA ALA A 109 11.46 -5.41 4.13
C ALA A 109 12.61 -4.57 3.54
N GLY A 110 13.63 -4.21 4.33
CA GLY A 110 14.77 -3.42 3.85
C GLY A 110 14.37 -2.01 3.40
N LEU A 111 13.49 -1.34 4.15
CA LEU A 111 12.82 -0.12 3.72
C LEU A 111 13.72 1.10 3.48
N GLY A 112 14.93 1.15 4.06
CA GLY A 112 15.88 2.24 3.83
C GLY A 112 15.25 3.63 4.02
N GLU A 113 15.24 4.44 2.96
CA GLU A 113 14.67 5.80 2.96
C GLU A 113 13.14 5.85 3.16
N LEU A 114 12.44 4.73 2.98
CA LEU A 114 10.99 4.65 3.17
C LEU A 114 10.57 4.48 4.62
N LEU A 115 11.50 4.22 5.56
CA LEU A 115 11.20 4.02 6.98
C LEU A 115 10.33 5.14 7.58
N PRO A 116 10.62 6.44 7.37
CA PRO A 116 9.78 7.51 7.93
C PRO A 116 8.36 7.56 7.34
N LEU A 117 8.16 7.08 6.11
CA LEU A 117 6.84 6.99 5.50
C LEU A 117 6.06 5.79 6.04
N ALA A 118 6.76 4.67 6.23
CA ALA A 118 6.21 3.47 6.85
C ALA A 118 5.75 3.73 8.29
N ASP A 119 6.51 4.47 9.08
CA ASP A 119 6.12 4.85 10.44
C ASP A 119 4.84 5.69 10.44
N GLN A 120 4.71 6.65 9.52
CA GLN A 120 3.49 7.47 9.37
C GLN A 120 2.28 6.62 8.97
N LEU A 121 2.47 5.66 8.05
CA LEU A 121 1.43 4.72 7.65
C LEU A 121 0.97 3.87 8.84
N GLN A 122 1.91 3.34 9.62
CA GLN A 122 1.62 2.52 10.81
C GLN A 122 0.87 3.31 11.89
N GLN A 123 1.21 4.58 12.09
CA GLN A 123 0.55 5.44 13.09
C GLN A 123 -0.93 5.72 12.76
N GLN A 124 -1.29 5.73 11.48
CA GLN A 124 -2.66 5.93 11.01
C GLN A 124 -3.36 4.61 10.61
N TRP A 125 -2.72 3.46 10.81
CA TRP A 125 -3.21 2.18 10.31
C TRP A 125 -4.59 1.85 10.91
N PRO A 126 -5.61 1.59 10.07
CA PRO A 126 -6.98 1.39 10.57
C PRO A 126 -7.15 0.02 11.22
N ASP A 127 -8.16 -0.11 12.07
CA ASP A 127 -8.65 -1.40 12.50
C ASP A 127 -9.16 -2.21 11.30
N ALA A 128 -9.11 -3.54 11.40
CA ALA A 128 -9.56 -4.48 10.36
C ALA A 128 -11.10 -4.55 10.26
N LEU A 129 -11.76 -3.40 10.15
CA LEU A 129 -13.20 -3.28 9.98
C LEU A 129 -13.54 -3.17 8.49
N PRO A 130 -14.53 -3.91 7.97
CA PRO A 130 -14.97 -3.76 6.59
C PRO A 130 -15.42 -2.33 6.28
N GLY A 131 -15.03 -1.80 5.12
CA GLY A 131 -15.45 -0.47 4.67
C GLY A 131 -14.33 0.34 4.04
N LEU A 132 -14.59 1.64 3.85
CA LEU A 132 -13.63 2.59 3.30
C LEU A 132 -12.95 3.34 4.44
N HIS A 133 -11.62 3.28 4.47
CA HIS A 133 -10.78 3.98 5.43
C HIS A 133 -9.93 4.98 4.68
N ARG A 134 -9.98 6.25 5.07
CA ARG A 134 -9.21 7.31 4.44
C ARG A 134 -8.12 7.82 5.37
N LEU A 135 -6.88 7.68 4.94
CA LEU A 135 -5.68 8.17 5.60
C LEU A 135 -5.14 9.35 4.79
N SER A 136 -4.60 10.35 5.49
CA SER A 136 -4.16 11.60 4.88
C SER A 136 -2.74 11.93 5.35
N PHE A 137 -1.89 12.27 4.39
CA PHE A 137 -0.47 12.58 4.60
C PHE A 137 -0.09 13.85 3.81
N GLU A 138 1.09 14.40 4.11
CA GLU A 138 1.63 15.61 3.44
C GLU A 138 0.59 16.74 3.41
N ASP A 139 -0.01 17.05 4.56
CA ASP A 139 -1.07 18.06 4.73
C ASP A 139 -2.29 17.88 3.79
N GLY A 140 -2.57 16.63 3.39
CA GLY A 140 -3.68 16.28 2.50
C GLY A 140 -3.30 16.17 1.03
N ALA A 141 -2.04 16.44 0.67
CA ALA A 141 -1.55 16.25 -0.69
C ALA A 141 -1.45 14.77 -1.08
N VAL A 142 -1.29 13.86 -0.11
CA VAL A 142 -1.30 12.41 -0.33
C VAL A 142 -2.45 11.78 0.44
N THR A 143 -3.41 11.20 -0.27
CA THR A 143 -4.55 10.48 0.31
C THR A 143 -4.44 8.99 -0.01
N LEU A 144 -4.56 8.15 1.01
CA LEU A 144 -4.76 6.71 0.84
C LEU A 144 -6.21 6.35 1.18
N THR A 145 -6.92 5.71 0.27
CA THR A 145 -8.21 5.07 0.54
C THR A 145 -8.03 3.56 0.54
N LEU A 146 -8.13 2.96 1.72
CA LEU A 146 -8.14 1.51 1.90
C LEU A 146 -9.58 1.02 1.95
N ALA A 147 -9.98 0.27 0.92
CA ALA A 147 -11.23 -0.45 0.92
C ALA A 147 -10.99 -1.84 1.50
N LEU A 148 -11.34 -2.00 2.77
CA LEU A 148 -11.17 -3.26 3.49
C LEU A 148 -12.38 -4.16 3.26
N GLY A 149 -12.15 -5.28 2.57
CA GLY A 149 -13.19 -6.24 2.22
C GLY A 149 -12.91 -6.96 0.90
N ASP A 150 -13.84 -7.84 0.51
CA ASP A 150 -13.75 -8.56 -0.76
C ASP A 150 -13.84 -7.60 -1.95
N VAL A 151 -12.98 -7.80 -2.95
CA VAL A 151 -12.89 -6.93 -4.14
C VAL A 151 -14.20 -6.84 -4.91
N GLU A 152 -14.95 -7.94 -5.04
CA GLU A 152 -16.22 -7.94 -5.75
C GLU A 152 -17.28 -7.08 -5.03
N THR A 153 -17.15 -6.96 -3.71
CA THR A 153 -18.05 -6.17 -2.87
C THR A 153 -17.60 -4.71 -2.77
N MET A 154 -16.29 -4.46 -2.75
CA MET A 154 -15.71 -3.14 -2.51
C MET A 154 -15.58 -2.31 -3.78
N LEU A 155 -15.19 -2.91 -4.89
CA LEU A 155 -14.94 -2.20 -6.15
C LEU A 155 -16.17 -1.38 -6.62
N PRO A 156 -17.42 -1.89 -6.59
CA PRO A 156 -18.60 -1.10 -6.96
C PRO A 156 -18.92 0.07 -6.02
N LYS A 157 -18.32 0.11 -4.83
CA LYS A 157 -18.53 1.17 -3.83
C LYS A 157 -17.52 2.30 -3.94
N LEU A 158 -16.49 2.15 -4.77
CA LEU A 158 -15.51 3.21 -4.99
C LEU A 158 -16.14 4.35 -5.78
N VAL A 159 -16.27 5.51 -5.14
CA VAL A 159 -16.61 6.78 -5.77
C VAL A 159 -15.41 7.69 -5.57
N LEU A 160 -14.64 7.91 -6.64
CA LEU A 160 -13.35 8.62 -6.63
C LEU A 160 -13.49 10.04 -7.18
#